data_AF-A0A934NL53-F1
#
_entry.id   AF-A0A934NL53-F1
#
_cell.length_a   1.000
_cell.length_b   1.000
_cell.length_c   1.000
_cell.angle_alpha   90.00
_cell.angle_beta   90.00
_cell.angle_gamma   90.00
#
_symmetry.space_group_name_H-M   'P 1'
#
loop_
_entity.id
_entity.type
_entity.pdbx_description
1 polymer ?
#
loop_
_entity_poly.entity_id
_entity_poly.type
_entity_poly.pdbx_seq_one_letter_code
_entity_poly.pdbx_strand_id
1 'polypeptide(L)' 'TGRKTGLADGIVITPSHNPPGDGGFKYNPPNGGPASGTITNWIQAKANELLQNNLQLIKRFSFKKALAAATTHQHD' A
#
# COMPACT_ATOMS: atom_id res chain seq x y z
N THR A 1 -10.72 16.97 -18.84
CA THR A 1 -9.80 17.61 -17.88
C THR A 1 -9.80 16.79 -16.61
N GLY A 2 -8.63 16.38 -16.09
CA GLY A 2 -8.52 15.58 -14.87
C GLY A 2 -8.37 16.46 -13.61
N ARG A 3 -8.66 15.89 -12.43
CA ARG A 3 -8.35 16.52 -11.13
C ARG A 3 -6.85 16.81 -11.05
N LYS A 4 -6.45 17.95 -10.48
CA LYS A 4 -5.04 18.32 -10.24
C LYS A 4 -4.59 18.10 -8.80
N THR A 5 -5.54 17.96 -7.89
CA THR A 5 -5.35 17.75 -6.45
C THR A 5 -6.38 16.74 -5.95
N GLY A 6 -6.15 16.15 -4.77
CA GLY A 6 -7.03 15.10 -4.24
C GLY A 6 -7.08 13.88 -5.16
N LEU A 7 -5.95 13.54 -5.77
CA LEU A 7 -5.81 12.34 -6.59
C LEU A 7 -5.83 11.11 -5.70
N ALA A 8 -6.57 10.08 -6.14
CA ALA A 8 -6.57 8.78 -5.48
C ALA A 8 -5.49 7.89 -6.08
N ASP A 9 -4.90 7.04 -5.26
CA ASP A 9 -4.06 5.91 -5.65
C ASP A 9 -4.65 4.61 -5.06
N GLY A 10 -3.93 3.50 -5.16
CA GLY A 10 -4.45 2.23 -4.69
C GLY A 10 -3.39 1.19 -4.31
N ILE A 11 -3.78 0.32 -3.38
CA ILE A 11 -3.05 -0.90 -3.04
C ILE A 11 -3.97 -2.08 -3.37
N VAL A 12 -3.44 -3.06 -4.11
CA VAL A 12 -4.15 -4.30 -4.42
C VAL A 12 -3.48 -5.44 -3.69
N ILE A 13 -4.22 -6.16 -2.86
CA ILE A 13 -3.74 -7.32 -2.11
C ILE A 13 -4.07 -8.57 -2.92
N THR A 14 -3.12 -9.07 -3.70
CA THR A 14 -3.26 -10.27 -4.52
C THR A 14 -1.89 -10.78 -4.98
N PRO A 15 -1.64 -12.10 -4.92
CA PRO A 15 -0.52 -12.73 -5.57
C PRO A 15 -0.88 -13.23 -6.99
N SER A 16 -1.97 -12.72 -7.59
CA SER A 16 -2.46 -13.10 -8.93
C SER A 16 -2.86 -14.59 -9.02
N HIS A 17 -2.07 -15.42 -9.68
CA HIS A 17 -2.33 -16.84 -9.93
C HIS A 17 -1.33 -17.75 -9.20
N ASN A 18 -0.60 -17.20 -8.23
CA ASN A 18 0.29 -17.99 -7.40
C ASN A 18 -0.49 -19.03 -6.56
N PRO A 19 0.20 -20.07 -6.06
CA PRO A 19 -0.40 -21.07 -5.18
C PRO A 19 -1.10 -20.47 -3.95
N PRO A 20 -2.07 -21.17 -3.33
CA PRO A 20 -2.83 -20.66 -2.18
C PRO A 20 -2.01 -20.25 -0.95
N GLY A 21 -0.77 -20.76 -0.81
CA GLY A 21 0.13 -20.41 0.28
C GLY A 21 0.86 -19.08 0.10
N ASP A 22 0.81 -18.51 -1.10
CA ASP A 22 1.54 -17.28 -1.42
C ASP A 22 0.70 -16.04 -1.09
N GLY A 23 1.37 -15.01 -0.57
CA GLY A 23 0.81 -13.68 -0.39
C GLY A 23 1.45 -12.68 -1.34
N GLY A 24 0.75 -11.58 -1.61
CA GLY A 24 1.28 -10.50 -2.43
C GLY A 24 0.45 -9.24 -2.32
N PHE A 25 1.09 -8.09 -2.50
CA PHE A 25 0.40 -6.83 -2.73
C PHE A 25 1.18 -5.99 -3.73
N LYS A 26 0.49 -5.05 -4.39
CA LYS A 26 1.07 -4.11 -5.35
C LYS A 26 0.49 -2.72 -5.15
N TYR A 27 1.27 -1.70 -5.53
CA TYR A 27 0.87 -0.30 -5.52
C TYR A 27 0.56 0.19 -6.93
N ASN A 28 -0.53 0.94 -7.06
CA ASN A 28 -0.94 1.62 -8.28
C ASN A 28 -1.00 3.13 -8.01
N PRO A 29 -0.15 3.97 -8.65
CA PRO A 29 -0.20 5.42 -8.48
C PRO A 29 -1.44 6.03 -9.16
N PRO A 30 -1.65 7.35 -9.09
CA PRO A 30 -2.86 8.00 -9.60
C PRO A 30 -3.19 7.82 -11.09
N ASN A 31 -2.24 7.31 -11.90
CA ASN A 31 -2.51 6.95 -13.29
C ASN A 31 -3.27 5.62 -13.43
N GLY A 32 -3.49 4.88 -12.33
CA GLY A 32 -4.24 3.62 -12.26
C GLY A 32 -3.48 2.36 -12.71
N GLY A 33 -2.31 2.51 -13.33
CA GLY A 33 -1.47 1.41 -13.77
C GLY A 33 -0.59 0.84 -12.65
N PRO A 34 0.22 -0.19 -12.93
CA PRO A 34 1.24 -0.64 -11.99
C PRO A 34 2.29 0.46 -11.78
N ALA A 35 2.79 0.57 -10.55
CA ALA A 35 3.88 1.49 -10.23
C ALA A 35 5.13 1.24 -11.08
N SER A 36 5.81 2.32 -11.48
CA SER A 36 7.06 2.23 -12.25
C SER A 36 8.22 1.72 -11.39
N GLY A 37 9.29 1.26 -12.05
CA GLY A 37 10.51 0.80 -11.38
C GLY A 37 11.11 1.81 -10.40
N THR A 38 11.05 3.11 -10.70
CA THR A 38 11.51 4.15 -9.78
C THR A 38 10.74 4.14 -8.46
N ILE A 39 9.40 4.01 -8.53
CA ILE A 39 8.54 3.98 -7.35
C ILE A 39 8.77 2.67 -6.57
N THR A 40 8.75 1.52 -7.26
CA THR A 40 8.88 0.22 -6.61
C THR A 40 10.25 0.04 -5.96
N ASN A 41 11.33 0.51 -6.60
CA ASN A 41 12.67 0.48 -6.03
C ASN A 41 12.76 1.29 -4.73
N TRP A 42 12.17 2.49 -4.70
CA TRP A 42 12.13 3.31 -3.49
C TRP A 42 11.33 2.63 -2.37
N ILE A 43 10.13 2.11 -2.69
CA ILE A 43 9.28 1.38 -1.72
C ILE A 43 10.03 0.17 -1.14
N GLN A 44 10.66 -0.63 -2.01
CA GLN A 44 11.45 -1.80 -1.61
C GLN A 44 12.60 -1.42 -0.69
N ALA A 45 13.40 -0.41 -1.07
CA ALA A 45 14.52 0.05 -0.25
C ALA A 45 14.05 0.51 1.13
N LYS A 46 12.95 1.30 1.19
CA LYS A 46 12.41 1.79 2.44
C LYS A 46 11.84 0.67 3.33
N ALA A 47 11.16 -0.31 2.75
CA ALA A 47 10.64 -1.46 3.48
C ALA A 47 11.79 -2.27 4.12
N ASN A 48 12.87 -2.52 3.37
CA ASN A 48 14.05 -3.22 3.89
C ASN A 48 14.75 -2.43 5.01
N GLU A 49 14.87 -1.11 4.87
CA GLU A 49 15.38 -0.24 5.94
C GLU A 49 14.52 -0.36 7.22
N LEU A 50 13.19 -0.34 7.10
CA LEU A 50 12.29 -0.51 8.25
C LEU A 50 12.43 -1.88 8.92
N LEU A 51 12.61 -2.94 8.12
CA LEU A 51 12.86 -4.30 8.62
C LEU A 51 14.18 -4.37 9.40
N GLN A 52 15.26 -3.80 8.85
CA GLN A 52 16.57 -3.74 9.51
C GLN A 52 16.53 -2.97 10.84
N ASN A 53 15.66 -1.97 10.93
CA ASN A 53 15.43 -1.19 12.15
C ASN A 53 14.37 -1.84 13.08
N ASN A 54 14.17 -3.16 12.99
CA ASN A 54 13.22 -3.92 13.82
C ASN A 54 11.81 -3.29 13.86
N LEU A 55 11.39 -2.66 12.76
CA LEU A 55 10.08 -2.05 12.58
C LEU A 55 9.76 -0.90 13.58
N GLN A 56 10.76 -0.37 14.29
CA GLN A 56 10.57 0.62 15.36
C GLN A 56 9.91 1.93 14.86
N LEU A 57 10.10 2.25 13.58
CA LEU A 57 9.55 3.45 12.97
C LEU A 57 8.16 3.26 12.36
N ILE A 58 7.62 2.03 12.37
CA ILE A 58 6.27 1.78 11.82
C ILE A 58 5.23 2.22 12.84
N LYS A 59 4.46 3.26 12.48
CA LYS A 59 3.26 3.66 13.21
C LYS A 59 2.19 2.59 13.04
N ARG A 60 1.73 2.00 14.14
CA ARG A 60 0.68 0.96 14.15
C ARG A 60 -0.50 1.40 15.00
N PHE A 61 -1.69 1.00 14.57
CA PHE A 61 -2.93 1.11 15.34
C PHE A 61 -3.59 -0.27 15.40
N SER A 62 -4.40 -0.52 16.43
CA SER A 62 -5.20 -1.74 16.47
C SER A 62 -6.23 -1.73 15.36
N PHE A 63 -6.57 -2.92 14.84
CA PHE A 63 -7.55 -3.06 13.76
C PHE A 63 -8.89 -2.38 14.09
N LYS A 64 -9.39 -2.57 15.31
CA LYS A 64 -10.62 -1.91 15.79
C LYS A 64 -10.53 -0.37 15.73
N LYS A 65 -9.38 0.21 16.07
CA LYS A 65 -9.18 1.67 15.99
C LYS A 65 -9.09 2.14 14.53
N ALA A 66 -8.45 1.37 13.66
CA ALA A 66 -8.36 1.69 12.24
C ALA A 66 -9.75 1.68 11.57
N LEU A 67 -10.58 0.66 11.83
CA LEU A 67 -11.95 0.60 11.29
C LEU A 67 -12.85 1.77 11.74
N ALA A 68 -12.63 2.30 12.94
CA ALA A 68 -13.40 3.42 13.48
C ALA A 68 -12.82 4.80 13.13
N ALA A 69 -11.69 4.87 12.42
CA ALA A 69 -11.02 6.13 12.11
C ALA A 69 -11.76 6.91 11.03
N ALA A 70 -11.78 8.25 11.14
CA ALA A 70 -12.37 9.13 10.13
C ALA A 70 -11.69 9.05 8.75
N THR A 71 -10.50 8.44 8.67
CA THR A 71 -9.74 8.21 7.43
C THR A 71 -10.12 6.91 6.72
N THR A 72 -11.03 6.11 7.29
CA THR A 72 -11.40 4.80 6.78
C THR A 72 -12.88 4.78 6.45
N HIS A 73 -13.17 4.56 5.17
CA HIS A 73 -14.53 4.44 4.65
C HIS A 73 -14.68 3.09 3.96
N GLN A 74 -15.70 2.34 4.34
CA GLN A 74 -16.03 1.07 3.70
C GLN A 74 -17.02 1.32 2.57
N HIS A 75 -16.78 0.66 1.45
CA HIS A 75 -17.63 0.66 0.26
C HIS A 75 -17.86 -0.78 -0.17
N ASP A 76 -19.07 -1.07 -0.67
CA ASP A 76 -19.48 -2.37 -1.21
C ASP A 76 -19.25 -2.45 -2.72
#